data_AF-A0A524I9I2-F1
#
_entry.id   AF-A0A524I9I2-F1
#
_cell.length_a   1.000
_cell.length_b   1.000
_cell.length_c   1.000
_cell.angle_alpha   90.00
_cell.angle_beta   90.00
_cell.angle_gamma   90.00
#
_symmetry.space_group_name_H-M   'P 1'
#
loop_
_entity.id
_entity.type
_entity.pdbx_description
1 polymer ?
#
loop_
_entity_poly.entity_id
_entity_poly.type
_entity_poly.pdbx_seq_one_letter_code
_entity_poly.pdbx_strand_id
1 'polypeptide(L)' 'MPRLRWVPEAAVRAMHAELIAEHGGKEGLRDEGLLSSALARPRNKRVYGSASSVFDLAAAYGQAII' A
#
# COMPACT_ATOMS: atom_id res chain seq x y z
N MET A 1 -19.24 10.22 9.42
CA MET A 1 -18.21 10.00 8.37
C MET A 1 -17.73 8.56 8.46
N PRO A 2 -17.67 7.79 7.36
CA PRO A 2 -17.18 6.41 7.41
C PRO A 2 -15.73 6.37 7.91
N ARG A 3 -15.43 5.42 8.80
CA ARG A 3 -14.09 5.23 9.35
C ARG A 3 -13.20 4.61 8.29
N LEU A 4 -12.13 5.31 7.90
CA LEU A 4 -11.12 4.78 6.98
C LEU A 4 -10.43 3.56 7.60
N ARG A 5 -10.39 2.46 6.84
CA ARG A 5 -9.61 1.27 7.16
C ARG A 5 -8.37 1.24 6.27
N TRP A 6 -7.20 1.22 6.89
CA TRP A 6 -5.94 1.16 6.18
C TRP A 6 -5.61 -0.27 5.76
N VAL A 7 -4.91 -0.42 4.64
CA VAL A 7 -4.43 -1.72 4.17
C VAL A 7 -3.33 -2.19 5.13
N PRO A 8 -3.48 -3.38 5.76
CA PRO A 8 -2.42 -3.96 6.58
C PRO A 8 -1.27 -4.43 5.70
N GLU A 9 -0.04 -4.26 6.18
CA GLU A 9 1.15 -4.69 5.45
C GLU A 9 1.17 -6.21 5.20
N ALA A 10 0.73 -7.01 6.18
CA ALA A 10 0.59 -8.45 6.04
C ALA A 10 -0.36 -8.84 4.88
N ALA A 11 -1.42 -8.05 4.63
CA ALA A 11 -2.32 -8.30 3.52
C ALA A 11 -1.64 -8.03 2.18
N VAL A 12 -0.79 -7.01 2.09
CA VAL A 12 0.00 -6.71 0.87
C VAL A 12 1.01 -7.80 0.58
N ARG A 13 1.68 -8.31 1.62
CA ARG A 13 2.61 -9.45 1.48
C ARG A 13 1.89 -10.71 1.02
N ALA A 14 0.72 -11.00 1.58
CA ALA A 14 -0.10 -12.15 1.19
C ALA A 14 -0.56 -12.02 -0.28
N MET A 15 -1.12 -10.87 -0.66
CA MET A 15 -1.52 -10.60 -2.05
C MET A 15 -0.33 -10.73 -3.03
N HIS A 16 0.85 -10.23 -2.66
CA HIS A 16 2.05 -10.36 -3.49
C HIS A 16 2.47 -11.82 -3.67
N ALA A 17 2.48 -12.61 -2.59
CA ALA A 17 2.80 -14.03 -2.66
C ALA A 17 1.79 -14.82 -3.50
N GLU A 18 0.49 -14.53 -3.35
CA GLU A 18 -0.59 -15.13 -4.15
C GLU A 18 -0.41 -14.82 -5.64
N LEU A 19 -0.12 -13.57 -5.99
CA LEU A 19 0.08 -13.16 -7.39
C LEU A 19 1.29 -13.85 -8.03
N ILE A 20 2.40 -14.00 -7.29
CA ILE A 20 3.57 -14.74 -7.77
C ILE A 20 3.26 -16.23 -7.95
N ALA A 21 2.52 -16.82 -7.00
CA ALA A 21 2.16 -18.23 -7.07
C ALA A 21 1.27 -18.53 -8.29
N GLU A 22 0.37 -17.61 -8.65
CA GLU A 22 -0.57 -17.75 -9.77
C GLU A 22 0.04 -17.40 -11.13
N HIS A 23 0.86 -16.34 -11.21
CA HIS A 23 1.32 -15.78 -12.48
C HIS A 23 2.82 -15.96 -12.74
N GLY A 24 3.57 -16.49 -11.76
CA GLY A 24 5.02 -16.55 -11.78
C GLY A 24 5.68 -15.22 -11.45
N GLY A 25 6.96 -15.27 -11.08
CA GLY A 25 7.74 -14.10 -10.68
C GLY A 25 8.84 -14.45 -9.69
N LYS A 26 9.64 -13.45 -9.31
CA LYS A 26 10.67 -13.61 -8.28
C LYS A 26 10.03 -13.44 -6.90
N GLU A 27 10.19 -14.44 -6.05
CA GLU A 27 9.74 -14.40 -4.65
C GLU A 27 10.52 -13.38 -3.80
N GLY A 28 9.90 -13.04 -2.66
CA GLY A 28 10.46 -12.13 -1.67
C GLY A 28 10.20 -10.66 -1.97
N LEU A 29 10.70 -9.79 -1.11
CA LEU A 29 10.62 -8.34 -1.30
C LEU A 29 11.95 -7.79 -1.76
N ARG A 30 11.90 -6.70 -2.53
CA ARG A 30 13.09 -5.94 -2.89
C ARG A 30 13.76 -5.34 -1.66
N ASP A 31 12.97 -4.73 -0.79
CA ASP A 31 13.41 -4.09 0.44
C ASP A 31 12.20 -3.93 1.38
N GLU A 32 12.40 -4.26 2.66
CA GLU A 32 11.34 -4.22 3.66
C GLU A 32 10.93 -2.78 4.06
N GLY A 33 11.92 -1.88 4.12
CA GLY A 33 11.70 -0.48 4.43
C GLY A 33 10.95 0.25 3.31
N LEU A 34 11.19 -0.10 2.05
CA LEU A 34 10.46 0.45 0.91
C LEU A 34 8.97 0.10 0.98
N LEU A 35 8.61 -1.15 1.30
CA LEU A 35 7.21 -1.54 1.46
C LEU A 35 6.54 -0.77 2.60
N SER A 36 7.18 -0.74 3.78
CA SER A 36 6.63 -0.04 4.94
C SER A 36 6.41 1.46 4.67
N SER A 37 7.40 2.11 4.04
CA SER A 37 7.33 3.52 3.60
C SER A 37 6.20 3.76 2.60
N ALA A 38 6.03 2.84 1.63
CA ALA A 38 4.97 2.94 0.64
C ALA A 38 3.57 2.92 1.28
N LEU A 39 3.34 2.02 2.24
CA LEU A 39 2.06 1.90 2.94
C LEU A 39 1.80 3.05 3.93
N ALA A 40 2.85 3.73 4.39
CA ALA A 40 2.73 4.93 5.21
C ALA A 40 2.32 6.18 4.41
N ARG A 41 2.69 6.29 3.13
CA ARG A 41 2.39 7.46 2.28
C ARG A 41 0.93 7.93 2.29
N PRO A 42 -0.10 7.08 2.05
CA PRO A 42 -1.50 7.54 2.11
C PRO A 42 -1.92 7.97 3.52
N ARG A 43 -1.38 7.36 4.57
CA ARG A 43 -1.64 7.76 5.96
C ARG A 43 -1.06 9.15 6.23
N ASN A 44 0.18 9.38 5.80
CA ASN A 44 0.83 10.68 5.89
C ASN A 44 0.08 11.74 5.08
N LYS A 45 -0.37 11.41 3.86
CA LYS A 45 -1.19 12.31 3.03
C LYS A 45 -2.51 12.68 3.71
N ARG A 46 -3.16 11.75 4.40
CA ARG A 46 -4.40 12.03 5.16
C ARG A 46 -4.16 12.93 6.38
N VAL A 47 -3.01 12.81 7.03
CA VAL A 47 -2.69 13.58 8.26
C VAL A 47 -2.14 14.97 7.92
N TYR A 48 -1.21 15.05 6.96
CA TYR A 48 -0.44 16.27 6.67
C TYR A 48 -0.86 16.98 5.38
N GLY A 49 -1.59 16.32 4.50
CA GLY A 49 -2.06 16.90 3.25
C GLY A 49 -3.34 17.71 3.41
N SER A 50 -3.73 18.41 2.34
CA SER A 50 -5.06 18.99 2.20
C SER A 50 -6.14 17.89 2.23
N ALA A 51 -7.41 18.30 2.36
CA ALA A 51 -8.56 17.39 2.45
C ALA A 51 -8.57 16.35 1.32
N SER A 52 -8.00 15.17 1.61
CA SER A 52 -7.84 14.08 0.65
C SER A 52 -9.07 13.20 0.64
N SER A 53 -9.66 13.00 -0.53
CA SER A 53 -10.73 12.04 -0.75
C SER A 53 -10.21 10.60 -0.61
N VAL A 54 -11.10 9.62 -0.48
CA VAL A 54 -10.69 8.21 -0.47
C VAL A 54 -9.96 7.81 -1.77
N PHE A 55 -10.32 8.44 -2.90
CA PHE A 55 -9.66 8.21 -4.19
C PHE A 55 -8.22 8.73 -4.19
N ASP A 56 -7.97 9.89 -3.57
CA ASP A 56 -6.61 10.45 -3.43
C ASP A 56 -5.70 9.57 -2.57
N LEU A 57 -6.28 8.90 -1.57
CA LEU A 57 -5.58 7.97 -0.70
C LEU A 57 -5.33 6.63 -1.39
N ALA A 58 -6.28 6.14 -2.18
CA ALA A 58 -6.12 4.93 -3.00
C ALA A 58 -5.03 5.13 -4.06
N ALA A 59 -5.05 6.26 -4.78
CA ALA A 59 -4.01 6.63 -5.73
C ALA A 59 -2.62 6.71 -5.07
N ALA A 60 -2.55 7.22 -3.84
CA ALA A 60 -1.31 7.29 -3.09
C ALA A 60 -0.73 5.92 -2.71
N TYR A 61 -1.56 4.87 -2.55
CA TYR A 61 -1.05 3.50 -2.44
C TYR A 61 -0.41 3.04 -3.76
N GLY A 62 -1.12 3.20 -4.88
CA GLY A 62 -0.64 2.75 -6.19
C GLY A 62 0.68 3.42 -6.59
N GLN A 63 0.77 4.74 -6.44
CA GLN A 63 1.98 5.52 -6.74
C GLN A 63 3.18 5.21 -5.82
N ALA A 64 2.93 4.53 -4.69
CA ALA A 64 3.95 4.26 -3.69
C ALA A 64 4.53 2.85 -3.77
N ILE A 65 3.74 1.90 -4.26
CA ILE A 65 4.10 0.48 -4.34
C ILE A 65 4.79 0.16 -5.68
N ILE A 66 4.45 0.89 -6.74
CA ILE A 66 5.13 0.82 -8.05
C ILE A 66 6.49 1.52 -7.97
#